data_AF-A0A940PYY1-F1
#
_entry.id   AF-A0A940PYY1-F1
#
_cell.length_a   1.000
_cell.length_b   1.000
_cell.length_c   1.000
_cell.angle_alpha   90.00
_cell.angle_beta   90.00
_cell.angle_gamma   90.00
#
_symmetry.space_group_name_H-M   'P 1'
#
loop_
_entity.id
_entity.type
_entity.pdbx_description
1 polymer ?
#
loop_
_entity_poly.entity_id
_entity_poly.type
_entity_poly.pdbx_seq_one_letter_code
_entity_poly.pdbx_strand_id
1 'polypeptide(L)'
;MAVHIKSRIKTQVYSEVFAPCERLRELREEKGYTQHEIADFLGCTQVCYSNYELGKRDIPMEYLIALAGLYRVSVDYILKITDIKQRYPFS
;
A
#
# COMPACT_ATOMS: atom_id res chain seq x y z
N MET A 1 -24.79 -16.82 -1.87
CA MET A 1 -23.92 -17.07 -3.04
C MET A 1 -22.84 -16.00 -3.24
N ALA A 2 -23.05 -14.72 -2.89
CA ALA A 2 -22.02 -13.66 -3.02
C ALA A 2 -20.84 -13.74 -2.02
N VAL A 3 -21.00 -14.47 -0.89
CA VAL A 3 -19.97 -14.57 0.16
C VAL A 3 -18.77 -15.43 -0.28
N HIS A 4 -18.95 -16.36 -1.22
CA HIS A 4 -17.90 -17.31 -1.65
C HIS A 4 -17.02 -16.79 -2.80
N ILE A 5 -17.44 -15.75 -3.52
CA ILE A 5 -16.62 -15.15 -4.58
C ILE A 5 -15.49 -14.30 -3.98
N LYS A 6 -15.80 -13.51 -2.93
CA LYS A 6 -14.81 -12.67 -2.24
C LYS A 6 -13.71 -13.48 -1.57
N SER A 7 -14.02 -14.64 -0.99
CA SER A 7 -12.99 -15.49 -0.36
C SER A 7 -12.05 -16.09 -1.40
N ARG A 8 -12.57 -16.49 -2.56
CA ARG A 8 -11.80 -17.14 -3.63
C ARG A 8 -10.86 -16.16 -4.35
N ILE A 9 -11.31 -14.93 -4.62
CA ILE A 9 -10.45 -13.89 -5.21
C ILE A 9 -9.35 -13.50 -4.23
N LYS A 10 -9.65 -13.36 -2.92
CA LYS A 10 -8.60 -13.16 -1.91
C LYS A 10 -7.58 -14.29 -2.01
N THR A 11 -7.96 -15.54 -1.78
CA THR A 11 -6.99 -16.65 -1.75
C THR A 11 -6.10 -16.72 -3.01
N GLN A 12 -6.65 -16.46 -4.20
CA GLN A 12 -5.90 -16.55 -5.45
C GLN A 12 -4.98 -15.35 -5.72
N VAL A 13 -5.34 -14.14 -5.26
CA VAL A 13 -4.48 -12.94 -5.39
C VAL A 13 -3.40 -12.91 -4.30
N TYR A 14 -3.71 -13.32 -3.07
CA TYR A 14 -2.76 -13.31 -1.95
C TYR A 14 -1.72 -14.45 -2.04
N SER A 15 -1.93 -15.52 -2.83
CA SER A 15 -0.96 -16.61 -2.98
C SER A 15 0.17 -16.33 -3.98
N GLU A 16 -0.03 -15.40 -4.91
CA GLU A 16 0.92 -15.14 -6.01
C GLU A 16 1.60 -13.76 -5.92
N VAL A 17 1.07 -12.81 -5.12
CA VAL A 17 1.47 -11.39 -5.19
C VAL A 17 1.88 -10.76 -3.83
N PHE A 18 1.84 -11.47 -2.70
CA PHE A 18 2.01 -10.82 -1.39
C PHE A 18 3.49 -10.77 -0.94
N ALA A 19 4.13 -9.62 -0.69
CA ALA A 19 3.66 -8.53 0.16
C ALA A 19 3.81 -7.11 -0.48
N PRO A 20 2.71 -6.43 -0.86
CA PRO A 20 2.74 -5.01 -1.28
C PRO A 20 3.23 -4.07 -0.15
N CYS A 21 3.17 -4.55 1.09
CA CYS A 21 3.51 -3.82 2.29
C CYS A 21 5.01 -3.47 2.43
N GLU A 22 5.88 -4.22 1.75
CA GLU A 22 7.33 -3.97 1.79
C GLU A 22 7.69 -2.66 1.08
N ARG A 23 7.04 -2.34 -0.05
CA ARG A 23 7.26 -1.10 -0.80
C ARG A 23 6.88 0.13 0.02
N LEU A 24 5.87 0.04 0.88
CA LEU A 24 5.49 1.16 1.76
C LEU A 24 6.60 1.50 2.74
N ARG A 25 7.19 0.48 3.36
CA ARG A 25 8.33 0.66 4.27
C ARG A 25 9.56 1.20 3.53
N GLU A 26 9.90 0.62 2.39
CA GLU A 26 11.03 1.07 1.56
C GLU A 26 10.89 2.55 1.17
N LEU A 27 9.73 2.95 0.65
CA LEU A 27 9.47 4.33 0.24
C LEU A 27 9.50 5.29 1.43
N ARG A 28 8.95 4.88 2.57
CA ARG A 28 9.00 5.67 3.80
C ARG A 28 10.44 5.90 4.24
N GLU A 29 11.25 4.85 4.29
CA GLU A 29 12.66 4.91 4.69
C GLU A 29 13.52 5.70 3.67
N GLU A 30 13.27 5.54 2.36
CA GLU A 30 13.91 6.32 1.29
C GLU A 30 13.66 7.83 1.44
N LYS A 31 12.48 8.22 1.91
CA LYS A 31 12.13 9.63 2.17
C LYS A 31 12.49 10.11 3.58
N GLY A 32 13.01 9.23 4.44
CA GLY A 32 13.40 9.58 5.81
C GLY A 32 12.23 9.82 6.76
N TYR A 33 11.02 9.38 6.43
CA TYR A 33 9.85 9.55 7.29
C TYR A 33 9.79 8.48 8.39
N THR A 34 9.33 8.90 9.55
CA THR A 34 8.93 8.02 10.65
C THR A 34 7.54 7.44 10.39
N GLN A 35 7.21 6.33 11.05
CA GLN A 35 5.86 5.77 10.96
C GLN A 35 4.79 6.71 11.57
N HIS A 36 5.18 7.60 12.49
CA HIS A 36 4.26 8.56 13.10
C HIS A 36 3.89 9.66 12.10
N GLU A 37 4.87 10.22 11.39
CA GLU A 37 4.61 11.26 10.37
C GLU A 37 3.69 10.77 9.25
N ILE A 38 3.86 9.51 8.80
CA ILE A 38 2.94 8.95 7.81
C ILE A 38 1.56 8.68 8.42
N ALA A 39 1.49 8.24 9.67
CA ALA A 39 0.21 8.03 10.34
C ALA A 39 -0.56 9.34 10.50
N ASP A 40 0.13 10.44 10.87
CA ASP A 40 -0.42 11.78 10.95
C ASP A 40 -0.91 12.28 9.59
N PHE A 41 -0.10 12.09 8.53
CA PHE A 41 -0.48 12.41 7.15
C PHE A 41 -1.77 11.69 6.72
N LEU A 42 -1.94 10.43 7.12
CA LEU A 42 -3.11 9.62 6.81
C LEU A 42 -4.27 9.81 7.80
N GLY A 43 -4.09 10.55 8.90
CA GLY A 43 -5.10 10.69 9.95
C GLY A 43 -5.42 9.38 10.69
N CYS A 44 -4.42 8.50 10.87
CA CYS A 44 -4.56 7.23 11.59
C CYS A 44 -3.54 7.09 12.72
N THR A 45 -3.63 6.02 13.51
CA THR A 45 -2.64 5.78 14.56
C THR A 45 -1.35 5.18 13.99
N GLN A 46 -0.21 5.43 14.61
CA GLN A 46 1.07 4.81 14.21
C GLN A 46 1.00 3.27 14.18
N VAL A 47 0.27 2.65 15.11
CA VAL A 47 0.06 1.20 15.12
C VAL A 47 -0.76 0.76 13.91
N CYS A 48 -1.79 1.54 13.53
CA CYS A 48 -2.57 1.27 12.33
C CYS A 48 -1.69 1.29 11.07
N TYR A 49 -0.84 2.32 10.93
CA TYR A 49 0.09 2.41 9.82
C TYR A 49 1.14 1.29 9.82
N SER A 50 1.70 0.95 10.98
CA SER A 50 2.62 -0.19 11.14
C SER A 50 1.99 -1.52 10.72
N ASN A 51 0.70 -1.74 11.01
CA ASN A 51 -0.01 -2.92 10.55
C ASN A 51 -0.16 -2.98 9.02
N TYR A 52 -0.21 -1.83 8.34
CA TYR A 52 -0.16 -1.78 6.87
C TYR A 52 1.21 -2.18 6.35
N GLU A 53 2.31 -1.66 6.92
CA GLU A 53 3.68 -2.03 6.51
C GLU A 53 4.02 -3.50 6.78
N LEU A 54 3.40 -4.09 7.81
CA LEU A 54 3.58 -5.51 8.14
C LEU A 54 2.64 -6.45 7.38
N GLY A 55 1.70 -5.92 6.58
CA GLY A 55 0.68 -6.72 5.89
C GLY A 55 -0.31 -7.41 6.83
N LYS A 56 -0.36 -7.02 8.10
CA LYS A 56 -1.33 -7.52 9.08
C LYS A 56 -2.72 -6.96 8.84
N ARG A 57 -2.82 -5.85 8.11
CA ARG A 57 -4.07 -5.20 7.73
C ARG A 57 -4.00 -4.75 6.28
N ASP A 58 -5.08 -4.97 5.54
CA ASP A 58 -5.24 -4.40 4.20
C ASP A 58 -5.24 -2.87 4.28
N ILE A 59 -4.48 -2.22 3.39
CA ILE A 59 -4.48 -0.77 3.28
C ILE A 59 -5.76 -0.29 2.55
N PRO A 60 -6.50 0.69 3.10
CA PRO A 60 -7.61 1.32 2.39
C PRO A 60 -7.16 1.96 1.07
N MET A 61 -8.02 1.90 0.05
CA MET A 61 -7.70 2.45 -1.28
C MET A 61 -7.35 3.94 -1.24
N GLU A 62 -8.06 4.73 -0.42
CA GLU A 62 -7.80 6.16 -0.23
C GLU A 62 -6.39 6.44 0.29
N TYR A 63 -5.90 5.64 1.25
CA TYR A 63 -4.54 5.77 1.77
C TYR A 63 -3.50 5.35 0.74
N LEU A 64 -3.78 4.30 -0.02
CA LEU A 64 -2.91 3.87 -1.11
C LEU A 64 -2.73 4.96 -2.18
N ILE A 65 -3.82 5.63 -2.56
CA ILE A 65 -3.78 6.76 -3.50
C ILE A 65 -3.01 7.96 -2.89
N ALA A 66 -3.25 8.27 -1.63
CA ALA A 66 -2.56 9.36 -0.93
C ALA A 66 -1.05 9.12 -0.85
N LEU A 67 -0.63 7.90 -0.50
CA LEU A 67 0.78 7.50 -0.43
C LEU A 67 1.44 7.49 -1.82
N ALA A 68 0.74 7.03 -2.86
CA ALA A 68 1.23 7.15 -4.24
C ALA A 68 1.49 8.62 -4.63
N GLY A 69 0.61 9.53 -4.20
CA GLY A 69 0.80 10.97 -4.35
C GLY A 69 2.01 11.51 -3.56
N LEU A 70 2.11 11.16 -2.28
CA LEU A 70 3.19 11.57 -1.39
C LEU A 70 4.57 11.14 -1.92
N TYR A 71 4.69 9.87 -2.31
CA TYR A 71 5.95 9.30 -2.78
C TYR A 71 6.23 9.57 -4.26
N ARG A 72 5.28 10.17 -4.99
CA ARG A 72 5.34 10.42 -6.44
C ARG A 72 5.61 9.15 -7.25
N VAL A 73 4.91 8.07 -6.91
CA VAL A 73 4.98 6.78 -7.60
C VAL A 73 3.60 6.32 -8.09
N SER A 74 3.56 5.29 -8.94
CA SER A 74 2.32 4.61 -9.30
C SER A 74 1.81 3.71 -8.16
N VAL A 75 0.49 3.47 -8.13
CA VAL A 75 -0.09 2.47 -7.22
C VAL A 75 0.42 1.07 -7.56
N ASP A 76 0.61 0.79 -8.85
CA ASP A 76 1.15 -0.49 -9.34
C ASP A 76 2.54 -0.78 -8.76
N TYR A 77 3.38 0.26 -8.62
CA TYR A 77 4.69 0.16 -7.98
C TYR A 77 4.56 -0.20 -6.50
N ILE A 78 3.69 0.48 -5.75
CA ILE A 78 3.44 0.19 -4.34
C ILE A 78 2.93 -1.25 -4.17
N LEU A 79 2.05 -1.69 -5.06
CA LEU A 79 1.46 -3.02 -5.01
C LEU A 79 2.38 -4.14 -5.52
N LYS A 80 3.62 -3.82 -5.94
CA LYS A 80 4.56 -4.76 -6.58
C LYS A 80 3.99 -5.44 -7.84
N ILE A 81 3.08 -4.77 -8.53
CA ILE A 81 2.59 -5.21 -9.86
C ILE A 81 3.63 -4.85 -10.93
N THR A 82 4.45 -3.82 -10.68
CA THR A 82 5.54 -3.40 -11.55
C THR A 82 6.71 -2.83 -10.74
N ASP A 83 7.92 -2.85 -11.31
CA ASP A 83 9.08 -2.13 -10.78
C ASP A 83 9.20 -0.70 -11.32
N ILE A 84 8.29 -0.28 -12.21
CA ILE A 84 8.26 1.07 -12.76
C ILE A 84 7.63 2.03 -11.75
N LYS A 85 8.46 2.86 -11.10
CA LYS A 85 8.00 3.91 -10.17
C LYS A 85 7.05 4.91 -10.83
N GLN A 86 7.23 5.21 -12.11
CA GLN A 86 6.57 6.34 -12.76
C GLN A 86 5.05 6.19 -12.81
N ARG A 87 4.34 7.23 -12.35
CA ARG A 87 2.89 7.36 -12.54
C ARG A 87 2.59 7.68 -14.01
N TYR A 88 1.52 7.10 -14.56
CA TYR A 88 1.01 7.54 -15.86
C TYR A 88 0.73 9.06 -15.82
N PRO A 89 1.09 9.80 -16.88
CA PRO A 89 0.84 11.23 -16.95
C PRO A 89 -0.65 11.52 -16.72
N PHE A 90 -0.94 12.57 -15.95
CA PHE A 90 -2.28 13.16 -16.01
C PHE A 90 -2.42 13.78 -17.40
N SER A 91 -3.34 13.25 -18.20
CA SER A 91 -3.80 13.84 -19.46
C SER A 91 -4.54 15.15 -19.20
#